data_AF-G6G073-F1
#
_entry.id   AF-G6G073-F1
#
_cell.length_a   1.000
_cell.length_b   1.000
_cell.length_c   1.000
_cell.angle_alpha   90.00
_cell.angle_beta   90.00
_cell.angle_gamma   90.00
#
_symmetry.space_group_name_H-M   'P 1'
#
loop_
_entity.id
_entity.type
_entity.pdbx_description
1 polymer ?
#
loop_
_entity_poly.entity_id
_entity_poly.type
_entity_poly.pdbx_seq_one_letter_code
_entity_poly.pdbx_strand_id
1 'polypeptide(L)'
;MTVNFIRTAFASREFLEEVFQNINAQSCPKCFNFHMHTVYSDGKLHPCGLMEQAIAIGLEGLAITDHHSISGYQVAKQWLEDWQWSNPGVRIPHLWSGVEINANLLGIEVHILAYAFDTTHPSIKPYIQRRVTTGEEYQAANVITAIQKAGGLAVLAHPARYRKSHLELIPAAAELGINGVETFYAYNNPKPWQPSMTESQQIQQLAAEYGLYNTCGTDTHGLSLLQRL
;
A
#
# COMPACT_ATOMS: atom_id res chain seq x y z
N MET A 1 -21.46 9.78 -17.65
CA MET A 1 -21.05 8.72 -16.71
C MET A 1 -19.73 9.00 -15.99
N THR A 2 -18.91 9.97 -16.42
CA THR A 2 -17.60 10.29 -15.82
C THR A 2 -17.66 11.00 -14.46
N VAL A 3 -18.77 11.68 -14.15
CA VAL A 3 -18.92 12.50 -12.92
C VAL A 3 -19.06 11.63 -11.65
N ASN A 4 -19.55 10.39 -11.77
CA ASN A 4 -19.76 9.50 -10.61
C ASN A 4 -18.45 8.84 -10.14
N PHE A 5 -17.56 8.47 -11.07
CA PHE A 5 -16.30 7.78 -10.76
C PHE A 5 -15.27 8.69 -10.07
N ILE A 6 -15.16 9.95 -10.49
CA ILE A 6 -14.25 10.93 -9.86
C ILE A 6 -14.68 11.19 -8.42
N ARG A 7 -15.99 11.31 -8.15
CA ARG A 7 -16.53 11.48 -6.79
C ARG A 7 -16.24 10.27 -5.90
N THR A 8 -16.34 9.04 -6.43
CA THR A 8 -16.06 7.83 -5.64
C THR A 8 -14.59 7.65 -5.32
N ALA A 9 -13.68 7.96 -6.25
CA ALA A 9 -12.24 7.88 -6.00
C ALA A 9 -11.80 8.93 -4.97
N PHE A 10 -12.32 10.15 -5.10
CA PHE A 10 -12.04 11.24 -4.14
C PHE A 10 -12.52 10.89 -2.72
N ALA A 11 -13.74 10.41 -2.58
CA ALA A 11 -14.27 9.96 -1.28
C ALA A 11 -13.49 8.76 -0.71
N SER A 12 -13.01 7.84 -1.56
CA SER A 12 -12.18 6.71 -1.14
C SER A 12 -10.82 7.16 -0.61
N ARG A 13 -10.22 8.18 -1.23
CA ARG A 13 -8.97 8.81 -0.77
C ARG A 13 -9.16 9.56 0.55
N GLU A 14 -10.16 10.42 0.68
CA GLU A 14 -10.41 11.18 1.92
C GLU A 14 -10.58 10.23 3.10
N PHE A 15 -11.33 9.14 2.90
CA PHE A 15 -11.47 8.10 3.91
C PHE A 15 -10.13 7.42 4.27
N LEU A 16 -9.27 7.17 3.29
CA LEU A 16 -7.94 6.62 3.56
C LEU A 16 -7.04 7.60 4.32
N GLU A 17 -7.10 8.89 4.01
CA GLU A 17 -6.36 9.95 4.73
C GLU A 17 -6.80 10.00 6.21
N GLU A 18 -8.10 9.91 6.50
CA GLU A 18 -8.62 9.80 7.88
C GLU A 18 -8.09 8.56 8.60
N VAL A 19 -8.04 7.42 7.92
CA VAL A 19 -7.47 6.19 8.48
C VAL A 19 -5.98 6.37 8.78
N PHE A 20 -5.20 6.91 7.84
CA PHE A 20 -3.77 7.14 7.98
C PHE A 20 -3.40 8.14 9.09
N GLN A 21 -4.27 9.09 9.43
CA GLN A 21 -4.08 9.96 10.60
C GLN A 21 -4.07 9.19 11.93
N ASN A 22 -4.65 7.99 11.96
CA ASN A 22 -4.85 7.21 13.18
C ASN A 22 -4.03 5.90 13.24
N ILE A 23 -3.23 5.61 12.20
CA ILE A 23 -2.39 4.41 12.16
C ILE A 23 -1.30 4.47 13.23
N ASN A 24 -1.16 3.35 13.95
CA ASN A 24 -0.17 3.16 15.01
C ASN A 24 0.38 1.71 15.00
N ALA A 25 1.27 1.41 15.93
CA ALA A 25 1.94 0.11 16.03
C ALA A 25 1.02 -1.09 16.26
N GLN A 26 -0.25 -0.86 16.65
CA GLN A 26 -1.26 -1.89 16.88
C GLN A 26 -2.24 -2.05 15.71
N SER A 27 -2.22 -1.15 14.72
CA SER A 27 -3.17 -1.16 13.60
C SER A 27 -2.99 -2.40 12.71
N CYS A 28 -1.75 -2.76 12.39
CA CYS A 28 -1.44 -3.96 11.62
C CYS A 28 -1.04 -5.15 12.52
N PRO A 29 -1.30 -6.40 12.10
CA PRO A 29 -2.01 -6.79 10.88
C PRO A 29 -3.48 -7.14 11.13
N LYS A 30 -4.05 -6.73 12.28
CA LYS A 30 -5.34 -7.22 12.78
C LYS A 30 -6.51 -6.26 12.59
N CYS A 31 -6.26 -4.96 12.44
CA CYS A 31 -7.30 -3.99 12.10
C CYS A 31 -7.17 -3.55 10.65
N PHE A 32 -5.94 -3.29 10.21
CA PHE A 32 -5.63 -2.93 8.83
C PHE A 32 -4.45 -3.74 8.30
N ASN A 33 -4.29 -3.75 6.99
CA ASN A 33 -3.05 -4.19 6.34
C ASN A 33 -2.94 -3.54 4.96
N PHE A 34 -1.93 -2.70 4.75
CA PHE A 34 -1.77 -1.93 3.51
C PHE A 34 -0.62 -2.42 2.63
N HIS A 35 0.00 -3.56 2.96
CA HIS A 35 1.11 -4.10 2.17
C HIS A 35 1.04 -5.63 2.14
N MET A 36 0.60 -6.18 1.01
CA MET A 36 0.49 -7.62 0.81
C MET A 36 0.45 -7.98 -0.67
N HIS A 37 0.92 -9.19 -0.97
CA HIS A 37 1.07 -9.69 -2.32
C HIS A 37 0.26 -10.95 -2.56
N THR A 38 -0.23 -11.09 -3.78
CA THR A 38 -1.00 -12.24 -4.26
C THR A 38 -0.26 -12.95 -5.38
N VAL A 39 -0.86 -14.02 -5.91
CA VAL A 39 -0.39 -14.70 -7.12
C VAL A 39 -0.32 -13.82 -8.38
N TYR A 40 -0.81 -12.58 -8.32
CA TYR A 40 -0.74 -11.62 -9.43
C TYR A 40 0.58 -10.83 -9.50
N SER A 41 1.46 -10.98 -8.51
CA SER A 41 2.90 -10.68 -8.60
C SER A 41 3.72 -11.93 -8.23
N ASP A 42 4.17 -12.01 -7.00
CA ASP A 42 5.13 -12.96 -6.41
C ASP A 42 4.66 -13.48 -5.05
N GLY A 43 3.44 -13.12 -4.62
CA GLY A 43 2.76 -13.73 -3.50
C GLY A 43 2.22 -15.13 -3.82
N LYS A 44 1.80 -15.84 -2.78
CA LYS A 44 1.27 -17.21 -2.88
C LYS A 44 -0.23 -17.32 -2.69
N LEU A 45 -0.85 -16.32 -2.06
CA LEU A 45 -2.27 -16.35 -1.74
C LEU A 45 -3.10 -15.87 -2.94
N HIS A 46 -4.17 -16.59 -3.27
CA HIS A 46 -5.13 -16.12 -4.26
C HIS A 46 -6.01 -15.01 -3.66
N PRO A 47 -6.48 -14.03 -4.46
CA PRO A 47 -7.31 -12.93 -3.96
C PRO A 47 -8.57 -13.37 -3.19
N CYS A 48 -9.23 -14.47 -3.58
CA CYS A 48 -10.38 -15.01 -2.84
C CYS A 48 -9.98 -15.45 -1.42
N GLY A 49 -8.96 -16.30 -1.28
CA GLY A 49 -8.48 -16.76 0.02
C GLY A 49 -7.91 -15.62 0.87
N LEU A 50 -7.37 -14.58 0.24
CA LEU A 50 -6.96 -13.35 0.90
C LEU A 50 -8.15 -12.63 1.53
N MET A 51 -9.23 -12.42 0.77
CA MET A 51 -10.43 -11.75 1.27
C MET A 51 -11.16 -12.58 2.33
N GLU A 52 -11.18 -13.91 2.20
CA GLU A 52 -11.67 -14.81 3.25
C GLU A 52 -10.90 -14.63 4.57
N GLN A 53 -9.56 -14.56 4.51
CA GLN A 53 -8.75 -14.28 5.69
C GLN A 53 -9.02 -12.88 6.25
N ALA A 54 -9.13 -11.86 5.39
CA ALA A 54 -9.39 -10.50 5.82
C ALA A 54 -10.72 -10.39 6.60
N ILE A 55 -11.77 -11.04 6.11
CA ILE A 55 -13.08 -11.11 6.79
C ILE A 55 -12.96 -11.89 8.10
N ALA A 56 -12.30 -13.05 8.10
CA ALA A 56 -12.15 -13.90 9.29
C ALA A 56 -11.32 -13.26 10.40
N ILE A 57 -10.29 -12.47 10.05
CA ILE A 57 -9.49 -11.69 10.98
C ILE A 57 -10.32 -10.52 11.56
N GLY A 58 -11.31 -10.04 10.80
CA GLY A 58 -12.09 -8.86 11.15
C GLY A 58 -11.40 -7.56 10.76
N LEU A 59 -10.64 -7.55 9.66
CA LEU A 59 -10.02 -6.32 9.15
C LEU A 59 -11.10 -5.26 8.90
N GLU A 60 -10.78 -4.03 9.25
CA GLU A 60 -11.57 -2.84 8.95
C GLU A 60 -11.30 -2.35 7.54
N GLY A 61 -10.06 -2.50 7.06
CA GLY A 61 -9.71 -2.24 5.68
C GLY A 61 -8.32 -2.71 5.29
N LEU A 62 -8.07 -2.78 3.98
CA LEU A 62 -6.81 -3.28 3.43
C LEU A 62 -6.56 -2.77 2.00
N ALA A 63 -5.33 -2.95 1.53
CA ALA A 63 -4.95 -2.80 0.13
C ALA A 63 -4.10 -3.98 -0.32
N ILE A 64 -4.41 -4.54 -1.50
CA ILE A 64 -3.54 -5.49 -2.20
C ILE A 64 -2.55 -4.67 -3.02
N THR A 65 -1.26 -4.93 -2.87
CA THR A 65 -0.18 -4.10 -3.42
C THR A 65 0.78 -4.94 -4.26
N ASP A 66 0.25 -5.81 -5.11
CA ASP A 66 1.05 -6.62 -6.03
C ASP A 66 2.06 -5.75 -6.82
N HIS A 67 3.27 -6.25 -7.05
CA HIS A 67 4.27 -5.56 -7.86
C HIS A 67 3.76 -5.25 -9.27
N HIS A 68 3.71 -3.96 -9.60
CA HIS A 68 3.34 -3.44 -10.92
C HIS A 68 2.02 -4.00 -11.48
N SER A 69 1.08 -4.40 -10.63
CA SER A 69 -0.17 -5.04 -11.04
C SER A 69 -1.31 -4.63 -10.13
N ILE A 70 -2.49 -4.42 -10.72
CA ILE A 70 -3.75 -4.24 -9.98
C ILE A 70 -4.69 -5.44 -10.19
N SER A 71 -4.21 -6.50 -10.83
CA SER A 71 -5.07 -7.64 -11.20
C SER A 71 -5.58 -8.37 -9.96
N GLY A 72 -4.75 -8.53 -8.93
CA GLY A 72 -5.17 -9.14 -7.66
C GLY A 72 -6.25 -8.30 -6.96
N TYR A 73 -6.08 -6.98 -6.94
CA TYR A 73 -7.10 -6.05 -6.47
C TYR A 73 -8.43 -6.17 -7.23
N GLN A 74 -8.41 -6.21 -8.56
CA GLN A 74 -9.62 -6.31 -9.37
C GLN A 74 -10.40 -7.61 -9.10
N VAL A 75 -9.69 -8.74 -8.99
CA VAL A 75 -10.30 -10.03 -8.68
C VAL A 75 -10.84 -10.07 -7.25
N ALA A 76 -10.11 -9.52 -6.28
CA ALA A 76 -10.59 -9.40 -4.90
C ALA A 76 -11.84 -8.53 -4.80
N LYS A 77 -11.88 -7.40 -5.51
CA LYS A 77 -13.02 -6.47 -5.52
C LYS A 77 -14.27 -7.16 -6.06
N GLN A 78 -14.18 -7.81 -7.22
CA GLN A 78 -15.31 -8.54 -7.79
C GLN A 78 -15.78 -9.66 -6.86
N TRP A 79 -14.84 -10.44 -6.31
CA TRP A 79 -15.16 -11.52 -5.39
C TRP A 79 -15.87 -11.00 -4.13
N LEU A 80 -15.43 -9.87 -3.58
CA LEU A 80 -16.02 -9.29 -2.37
C LEU A 80 -17.45 -8.78 -2.61
N GLU A 81 -17.70 -8.18 -3.79
CA GLU A 81 -19.04 -7.76 -4.22
C GLU A 81 -19.99 -8.97 -4.32
N ASP A 82 -19.55 -10.07 -4.96
CA ASP A 82 -20.33 -11.31 -5.09
C ASP A 82 -20.55 -12.01 -3.74
N TRP A 83 -19.52 -12.03 -2.89
CA TRP A 83 -19.58 -12.63 -1.55
C TRP A 83 -20.57 -11.88 -0.66
N GLN A 84 -20.58 -10.54 -0.73
CA GLN A 84 -21.49 -9.71 0.07
C GLN A 84 -22.95 -9.92 -0.31
N TRP A 85 -23.26 -10.16 -1.59
CA TRP A 85 -24.61 -10.50 -2.03
C TRP A 85 -25.16 -11.76 -1.35
N SER A 86 -24.29 -12.73 -1.10
CA SER A 86 -24.64 -14.00 -0.44
C SER A 86 -24.60 -13.94 1.08
N ASN A 87 -24.00 -12.88 1.65
CA ASN A 87 -23.80 -12.71 3.09
C ASN A 87 -24.30 -11.33 3.57
N PRO A 88 -25.60 -11.01 3.37
CA PRO A 88 -26.13 -9.71 3.71
C PRO A 88 -25.98 -9.41 5.21
N GLY A 89 -25.56 -8.18 5.53
CA GLY A 89 -25.39 -7.72 6.91
C GLY A 89 -24.06 -8.12 7.58
N VAL A 90 -23.22 -8.92 6.93
CA VAL A 90 -21.86 -9.18 7.43
C VAL A 90 -20.99 -7.96 7.16
N ARG A 91 -20.25 -7.49 8.18
CA ARG A 91 -19.24 -6.44 8.03
C ARG A 91 -18.08 -6.98 7.18
N ILE A 92 -17.79 -6.28 6.09
CA ILE A 92 -16.63 -6.56 5.23
C ILE A 92 -15.59 -5.43 5.37
N PRO A 93 -14.30 -5.73 5.17
CA PRO A 93 -13.27 -4.69 5.16
C PRO A 93 -13.45 -3.75 3.96
N HIS A 94 -13.05 -2.49 4.11
CA HIS A 94 -12.87 -1.61 2.96
C HIS A 94 -11.64 -2.04 2.14
N LEU A 95 -11.80 -2.23 0.83
CA LEU A 95 -10.70 -2.59 -0.06
C LEU A 95 -10.32 -1.39 -0.94
N TRP A 96 -9.19 -0.74 -0.62
CA TRP A 96 -8.62 0.31 -1.46
C TRP A 96 -7.81 -0.27 -2.61
N SER A 97 -7.79 0.43 -3.76
CA SER A 97 -6.84 0.12 -4.83
C SER A 97 -5.42 0.26 -4.31
N GLY A 98 -4.56 -0.71 -4.61
CA GLY A 98 -3.16 -0.73 -4.23
C GLY A 98 -2.27 -1.24 -5.36
N VAL A 99 -1.00 -0.81 -5.37
CA VAL A 99 0.09 -1.39 -6.18
C VAL A 99 1.42 -1.00 -5.55
N GLU A 100 2.42 -1.88 -5.60
CA GLU A 100 3.82 -1.56 -5.27
C GLU A 100 4.61 -1.32 -6.55
N ILE A 101 5.30 -0.18 -6.64
CA ILE A 101 5.98 0.29 -7.84
C ILE A 101 7.47 0.50 -7.55
N ASN A 102 8.34 -0.16 -8.30
CA ASN A 102 9.78 0.08 -8.26
C ASN A 102 10.13 1.49 -8.79
N ALA A 103 11.05 2.17 -8.13
CA ALA A 103 11.52 3.50 -8.50
C ALA A 103 12.99 3.73 -8.13
N ASN A 104 13.66 4.62 -8.84
CA ASN A 104 14.97 5.14 -8.47
C ASN A 104 14.83 6.35 -7.54
N LEU A 105 15.44 6.27 -6.36
CA LEU A 105 15.59 7.37 -5.42
C LEU A 105 17.02 7.40 -4.91
N LEU A 106 17.70 8.55 -5.05
CA LEU A 106 19.11 8.72 -4.64
C LEU A 106 20.06 7.64 -5.21
N GLY A 107 19.81 7.20 -6.44
CA GLY A 107 20.64 6.23 -7.16
C GLY A 107 20.47 4.77 -6.72
N ILE A 108 19.45 4.45 -5.91
CA ILE A 108 19.09 3.08 -5.55
C ILE A 108 17.63 2.78 -5.93
N GLU A 109 17.33 1.50 -6.10
CA GLU A 109 15.94 1.03 -6.21
C GLU A 109 15.26 1.11 -4.84
N VAL A 110 14.09 1.74 -4.84
CA VAL A 110 13.12 1.76 -3.74
C VAL A 110 11.76 1.35 -4.28
N HIS A 111 10.82 1.09 -3.38
CA HIS A 111 9.45 0.77 -3.71
C HIS A 111 8.52 1.87 -3.19
N ILE A 112 7.57 2.26 -4.02
CA ILE A 112 6.54 3.24 -3.69
C ILE A 112 5.19 2.54 -3.79
N LEU A 113 4.46 2.55 -2.68
CA LEU A 113 3.10 2.05 -2.59
C LEU A 113 2.16 3.15 -3.07
N ALA A 114 1.26 2.81 -3.98
CA ALA A 114 0.19 3.70 -4.43
C ALA A 114 -1.14 3.23 -3.86
N TYR A 115 -1.92 4.14 -3.28
CA TYR A 115 -3.22 3.83 -2.69
C TYR A 115 -4.35 4.72 -3.20
N ALA A 116 -5.58 4.21 -3.14
CA ALA A 116 -6.82 4.96 -3.40
C ALA A 116 -6.80 5.82 -4.69
N PHE A 117 -6.26 5.27 -5.78
CA PHE A 117 -6.11 5.93 -7.07
C PHE A 117 -7.14 5.41 -8.08
N ASP A 118 -7.48 6.23 -9.08
CA ASP A 118 -8.24 5.78 -10.23
C ASP A 118 -7.39 4.85 -11.09
N THR A 119 -7.67 3.55 -10.99
CA THR A 119 -7.01 2.47 -11.74
C THR A 119 -7.09 2.61 -13.27
N THR A 120 -8.01 3.44 -13.78
CA THR A 120 -8.18 3.68 -15.22
C THR A 120 -7.44 4.91 -15.71
N HIS A 121 -6.92 5.74 -14.80
CA HIS A 121 -6.32 7.02 -15.11
C HIS A 121 -5.05 6.84 -15.98
N PRO A 122 -4.86 7.60 -17.07
CA PRO A 122 -3.73 7.40 -17.98
C PRO A 122 -2.35 7.49 -17.32
N SER A 123 -2.19 8.31 -16.27
CA SER A 123 -0.89 8.50 -15.61
C SER A 123 -0.36 7.25 -14.93
N ILE A 124 -1.23 6.36 -14.41
CA ILE A 124 -0.79 5.16 -13.68
C ILE A 124 -0.53 3.98 -14.62
N LYS A 125 -1.06 4.02 -15.85
CA LYS A 125 -0.98 2.91 -16.82
C LYS A 125 0.42 2.38 -17.11
N PRO A 126 1.51 3.19 -17.16
CA PRO A 126 2.85 2.66 -17.35
C PRO A 126 3.29 1.72 -16.22
N TYR A 127 2.81 1.98 -15.00
CA TYR A 127 3.29 1.36 -13.77
C TYR A 127 2.54 0.07 -13.38
N ILE A 128 1.41 -0.22 -14.04
CA ILE A 128 0.54 -1.38 -13.74
C ILE A 128 0.60 -2.45 -14.85
N GLN A 129 1.77 -2.63 -15.47
CA GLN A 129 1.98 -3.52 -16.63
C GLN A 129 2.78 -4.80 -16.31
N ARG A 130 2.92 -5.16 -15.02
CA ARG A 130 3.72 -6.29 -14.53
C ARG A 130 5.20 -6.22 -14.92
N ARG A 131 5.72 -5.01 -15.11
CA ARG A 131 7.12 -4.75 -15.43
C ARG A 131 7.58 -3.43 -14.82
N VAL A 132 8.85 -3.39 -14.46
CA VAL A 132 9.53 -2.18 -14.00
C VAL A 132 9.66 -1.21 -15.18
N THR A 133 9.31 0.05 -14.97
CA THR A 133 9.53 1.13 -15.93
C THR A 133 11.02 1.50 -16.01
N THR A 134 11.45 2.20 -17.05
CA THR A 134 12.86 2.60 -17.21
C THR A 134 12.99 4.11 -17.47
N GLY A 135 14.22 4.62 -17.47
CA GLY A 135 14.49 6.02 -17.80
C GLY A 135 13.82 7.01 -16.84
N GLU A 136 13.10 7.98 -17.41
CA GLU A 136 12.39 9.00 -16.64
C GLU A 136 11.24 8.41 -15.83
N GLU A 137 10.44 7.49 -16.39
CA GLU A 137 9.29 6.90 -15.70
C GLU A 137 9.72 6.16 -14.42
N TYR A 138 10.93 5.60 -14.40
CA TYR A 138 11.52 4.92 -13.23
C TYR A 138 11.92 5.88 -12.10
N GLN A 139 12.03 7.19 -12.32
CA GLN A 139 12.43 8.11 -11.25
C GLN A 139 11.30 8.27 -10.23
N ALA A 140 11.63 8.24 -8.93
CA ALA A 140 10.67 8.37 -7.84
C ALA A 140 9.77 9.61 -7.99
N ALA A 141 10.32 10.74 -8.44
CA ALA A 141 9.55 11.96 -8.70
C ALA A 141 8.39 11.74 -9.70
N ASN A 142 8.65 10.97 -10.76
CA ASN A 142 7.65 10.68 -11.80
C ASN A 142 6.63 9.65 -11.33
N VAL A 143 7.06 8.64 -10.57
CA VAL A 143 6.15 7.69 -9.91
C VAL A 143 5.19 8.41 -8.96
N ILE A 144 5.71 9.25 -8.06
CA ILE A 144 4.90 10.04 -7.11
C ILE A 144 3.91 10.92 -7.87
N THR A 145 4.39 11.66 -8.87
CA THR A 145 3.53 12.53 -9.70
C THR A 145 2.44 11.75 -10.41
N ALA A 146 2.76 10.56 -10.94
CA ALA A 146 1.80 9.72 -11.65
C ALA A 146 0.67 9.21 -10.74
N ILE A 147 1.02 8.79 -9.52
CA ILE A 147 0.06 8.36 -8.49
C ILE A 147 -0.86 9.51 -8.11
N GLN A 148 -0.31 10.68 -7.83
CA GLN A 148 -1.08 11.86 -7.42
C GLN A 148 -1.98 12.39 -8.54
N LYS A 149 -1.53 12.34 -9.80
CA LYS A 149 -2.37 12.66 -10.97
C LYS A 149 -3.55 11.69 -11.11
N ALA A 150 -3.38 10.42 -10.71
CA ALA A 150 -4.46 9.45 -10.64
C ALA A 150 -5.35 9.63 -9.39
N GLY A 151 -5.11 10.67 -8.59
CA GLY A 151 -5.88 11.00 -7.40
C GLY A 151 -5.46 10.24 -6.14
N GLY A 152 -4.44 9.39 -6.20
CA GLY A 152 -4.01 8.54 -5.08
C GLY A 152 -2.97 9.14 -4.16
N LEU A 153 -2.58 8.35 -3.17
CA LEU A 153 -1.50 8.64 -2.22
C LEU A 153 -0.26 7.79 -2.53
N ALA A 154 0.90 8.42 -2.56
CA ALA A 154 2.20 7.76 -2.71
C ALA A 154 2.89 7.60 -1.35
N VAL A 155 3.40 6.40 -1.05
CA VAL A 155 3.99 6.05 0.25
C VAL A 155 5.31 5.31 0.03
N LEU A 156 6.39 5.71 0.71
CA LEU A 156 7.67 5.00 0.65
C LEU A 156 7.56 3.68 1.43
N ALA A 157 7.72 2.55 0.75
CA ALA A 157 7.65 1.23 1.36
C ALA A 157 8.92 0.93 2.17
N HIS A 158 8.75 0.23 3.29
CA HIS A 158 9.79 -0.37 4.13
C HIS A 158 11.18 0.32 4.10
N PRO A 159 11.27 1.63 4.40
CA PRO A 159 12.45 2.45 4.11
C PRO A 159 13.74 1.98 4.81
N ALA A 160 13.65 1.20 5.89
CA ALA A 160 14.82 0.64 6.57
C ALA A 160 15.28 -0.73 6.02
N ARG A 161 14.71 -1.21 4.90
CA ARG A 161 15.18 -2.43 4.19
C ARG A 161 16.27 -2.17 3.17
N TYR A 162 16.42 -0.93 2.73
CA TYR A 162 17.37 -0.57 1.67
C TYR A 162 18.80 -0.47 2.18
N ARG A 163 19.76 -0.50 1.25
CA ARG A 163 21.19 -0.29 1.54
C ARG A 163 21.49 1.16 1.96
N LYS A 164 20.65 2.11 1.53
CA LYS A 164 20.73 3.51 1.93
C LYS A 164 19.85 3.73 3.16
N SER A 165 20.30 4.61 4.05
CA SER A 165 19.61 4.86 5.31
C SER A 165 18.22 5.48 5.09
N HIS A 166 17.23 5.06 5.87
CA HIS A 166 15.92 5.72 5.91
C HIS A 166 16.02 7.20 6.33
N LEU A 167 17.07 7.56 7.08
CA LEU A 167 17.40 8.96 7.42
C LEU A 167 17.76 9.81 6.21
N GLU A 168 18.17 9.21 5.08
CA GLU A 168 18.41 9.92 3.81
C GLU A 168 17.22 9.78 2.86
N LEU A 169 16.61 8.60 2.80
CA LEU A 169 15.55 8.30 1.84
C LEU A 169 14.25 9.05 2.15
N ILE A 170 13.86 9.16 3.41
CA ILE A 170 12.60 9.81 3.79
C ILE A 170 12.65 11.32 3.49
N PRO A 171 13.68 12.08 3.88
CA PRO A 171 13.80 13.48 3.49
C PRO A 171 13.78 13.67 1.97
N ALA A 172 14.55 12.85 1.23
CA ALA A 172 14.59 12.96 -0.23
C ALA A 172 13.23 12.63 -0.88
N ALA A 173 12.48 11.67 -0.36
CA ALA A 173 11.13 11.38 -0.85
C ALA A 173 10.15 12.52 -0.48
N ALA A 174 10.29 13.12 0.70
CA ALA A 174 9.49 14.26 1.14
C ALA A 174 9.70 15.50 0.26
N GLU A 175 10.95 15.79 -0.13
CA GLU A 175 11.27 16.86 -1.08
C GLU A 175 10.60 16.67 -2.45
N LEU A 176 10.34 15.42 -2.84
CA LEU A 176 9.60 15.07 -4.06
C LEU A 176 8.08 15.09 -3.88
N GLY A 177 7.59 15.41 -2.68
CA GLY A 177 6.15 15.51 -2.37
C GLY A 177 5.47 14.18 -2.11
N ILE A 178 6.19 13.15 -1.64
CA ILE A 178 5.56 11.89 -1.21
C ILE A 178 4.55 12.13 -0.07
N ASN A 179 3.48 11.33 0.02
CA ASN A 179 2.41 11.55 0.99
C ASN A 179 2.64 10.84 2.33
N GLY A 180 3.39 9.74 2.34
CA GLY A 180 3.56 8.94 3.55
C GLY A 180 4.78 8.02 3.52
N VAL A 181 4.97 7.33 4.62
CA VAL A 181 6.02 6.32 4.79
C VAL A 181 5.50 5.11 5.57
N GLU A 182 5.87 3.91 5.12
CA GLU A 182 5.58 2.67 5.82
C GLU A 182 6.40 2.60 7.12
N THR A 183 5.73 2.92 8.22
CA THR A 183 6.35 3.13 9.52
C THR A 183 6.35 1.85 10.33
N PHE A 184 5.18 1.19 10.41
CA PHE A 184 5.02 -0.01 11.22
C PHE A 184 5.21 -1.25 10.34
N TYR A 185 6.48 -1.64 10.24
CA TYR A 185 6.95 -2.78 9.46
C TYR A 185 7.81 -3.71 10.31
N ALA A 186 7.71 -5.01 10.04
CA ALA A 186 8.36 -6.07 10.79
C ALA A 186 9.78 -6.38 10.27
N TYR A 187 10.74 -5.44 10.37
CA TYR A 187 12.08 -5.57 9.79
C TYR A 187 12.84 -6.84 10.24
N ASN A 188 12.67 -7.25 11.50
CA ASN A 188 13.30 -8.45 12.07
C ASN A 188 12.50 -9.75 11.85
N ASN A 189 11.41 -9.70 11.09
CA ASN A 189 10.48 -10.80 10.83
C ASN A 189 10.06 -11.64 12.06
N PRO A 190 9.64 -11.02 13.17
CA PRO A 190 9.18 -11.75 14.35
C PRO A 190 7.92 -12.58 14.06
N LYS A 191 7.75 -13.65 14.84
CA LYS A 191 6.56 -14.52 14.84
C LYS A 191 6.06 -14.63 16.29
N PRO A 192 4.93 -14.01 16.67
CA PRO A 192 3.96 -13.30 15.82
C PRO A 192 4.51 -12.00 15.19
N TRP A 193 3.89 -11.54 14.10
CA TRP A 193 4.22 -10.25 13.48
C TRP A 193 4.07 -9.13 14.51
N GLN A 194 5.09 -8.27 14.57
CA GLN A 194 5.11 -7.03 15.34
C GLN A 194 6.06 -6.06 14.62
N PRO A 195 5.78 -4.75 14.63
CA PRO A 195 6.65 -3.78 14.00
C PRO A 195 7.97 -3.69 14.78
N SER A 196 9.08 -3.41 14.09
CA SER A 196 10.35 -3.22 14.78
C SER A 196 10.35 -1.85 15.47
N MET A 197 10.44 -1.85 16.81
CA MET A 197 10.27 -0.67 17.65
C MET A 197 11.24 0.47 17.30
N THR A 198 12.54 0.14 17.14
CA THR A 198 13.58 1.14 16.89
C THR A 198 13.36 1.86 15.56
N GLU A 199 13.21 1.10 14.47
CA GLU A 199 12.97 1.66 13.14
C GLU A 199 11.64 2.41 13.09
N SER A 200 10.58 1.87 13.71
CA SER A 200 9.27 2.53 13.74
C SER A 200 9.34 3.89 14.44
N GLN A 201 10.09 3.99 15.56
CA GLN A 201 10.25 5.26 16.28
C GLN A 201 11.02 6.30 15.44
N GLN A 202 12.11 5.89 14.78
CA GLN A 202 12.92 6.77 13.94
C GLN A 202 12.13 7.26 12.71
N ILE A 203 11.42 6.35 12.05
CA ILE A 203 10.59 6.66 10.89
C ILE A 203 9.43 7.57 11.29
N GLN A 204 8.77 7.32 12.43
CA GLN A 204 7.68 8.17 12.92
C GLN A 204 8.16 9.60 13.23
N GLN A 205 9.37 9.76 13.79
CA GLN A 205 9.95 11.08 14.03
C GLN A 205 10.16 11.84 12.71
N LEU A 206 10.71 11.18 11.69
CA LEU A 206 10.86 11.78 10.36
C LEU A 206 9.49 12.06 9.72
N ALA A 207 8.53 11.15 9.85
CA ALA A 207 7.19 11.37 9.33
C ALA A 207 6.56 12.64 9.93
N ALA A 208 6.71 12.85 11.25
CA ALA A 208 6.24 14.06 11.91
C ALA A 208 7.00 15.32 11.46
N GLU A 209 8.32 15.24 11.28
CA GLU A 209 9.16 16.36 10.82
C GLU A 209 8.77 16.84 9.42
N TYR A 210 8.48 15.92 8.50
CA TYR A 210 8.16 16.21 7.11
C TYR A 210 6.65 16.26 6.81
N GLY A 211 5.79 16.10 7.82
CA GLY A 211 4.33 16.13 7.64
C GLY A 211 3.77 14.95 6.83
N LEU A 212 4.40 13.78 6.93
CA LEU A 212 4.04 12.56 6.20
C LEU A 212 3.06 11.70 7.00
N TYR A 213 2.17 11.01 6.29
CA TYR A 213 1.34 9.96 6.90
C TYR A 213 2.18 8.74 7.31
N ASN A 214 1.80 8.13 8.43
CA ASN A 214 2.34 6.83 8.85
C ASN A 214 1.44 5.73 8.27
N THR A 215 2.03 4.69 7.66
CA THR A 215 1.28 3.49 7.25
C THR A 215 1.86 2.23 7.90
N CYS A 216 1.19 1.09 7.68
CA CYS A 216 1.61 -0.20 8.18
C CYS A 216 1.26 -1.31 7.18
N GLY A 217 2.01 -2.40 7.21
CA GLY A 217 1.77 -3.51 6.30
C GLY A 217 2.60 -4.72 6.65
N THR A 218 2.11 -5.91 6.28
CA THR A 218 2.85 -7.15 6.57
C THR A 218 3.92 -7.44 5.55
N ASP A 219 3.76 -6.97 4.32
CA ASP A 219 4.60 -7.33 3.18
C ASP A 219 4.69 -8.86 3.07
N THR A 220 3.50 -9.48 3.07
CA THR A 220 3.38 -10.94 3.01
C THR A 220 3.36 -11.39 1.56
N HIS A 221 4.25 -12.32 1.24
CA HIS A 221 4.20 -13.13 0.02
C HIS A 221 3.67 -14.54 0.31
N GLY A 222 3.26 -14.79 1.56
CA GLY A 222 2.89 -16.10 2.07
C GLY A 222 1.43 -16.47 1.87
N LEU A 223 1.00 -17.43 2.68
CA LEU A 223 -0.39 -17.87 2.78
C LEU A 223 -1.12 -17.25 3.98
N SER A 224 -0.49 -16.34 4.73
CA SER A 224 -1.06 -15.74 5.93
C SER A 224 -0.92 -14.22 5.91
N LEU A 225 -2.04 -13.52 6.11
CA LEU A 225 -2.08 -12.06 6.30
C LEU A 225 -1.49 -11.59 7.63
N LEU A 226 -1.09 -12.51 8.52
CA LEU A 226 -0.58 -12.20 9.85
C LEU A 226 0.94 -12.35 9.96
N GLN A 227 1.65 -12.55 8.84
CA GLN A 227 3.09 -12.81 8.81
C GLN A 227 3.74 -12.01 7.69
N ARG A 228 5.01 -11.67 7.87
CA ARG A 228 5.88 -11.18 6.79
C ARG A 228 6.63 -12.37 6.19
N LEU A 229 6.68 -12.46 4.87
CA LEU A 229 7.31 -13.57 4.14
C LEU A 229 8.00 -13.04 2.90
#